data_AF-A0A358L346-F1
#
_entry.id   AF-A0A358L346-F1
#
_cell.length_a   1.000
_cell.length_b   1.000
_cell.length_c   1.000
_cell.angle_alpha   90.00
_cell.angle_beta   90.00
_cell.angle_gamma   90.00
#
_symmetry.space_group_name_H-M   'P 1'
#
loop_
_entity.id
_entity.type
_entity.pdbx_description
1 polymer ?
#
loop_
_entity_poly.entity_id
_entity_poly.type
_entity_poly.pdbx_seq_one_letter_code
_entity_poly.pdbx_strand_id
1 'polypeptide(L)'
;MTILNHTLGFPRVGLHRELKKAQESYWAGKIPQEALLATGRELRARHWEQQKQAGVDLVPVGDFAWYDHVLTTSLLLGNVPARHQN
;
A
#
# COMPACT_ATOMS: atom_id res chain seq x y z
N MET A 1 -30.59 -4.96 -15.73
CA MET A 1 -29.13 -4.88 -15.91
C MET A 1 -28.57 -4.12 -14.72
N THR A 2 -27.71 -4.73 -13.91
CA THR A 2 -27.08 -4.05 -12.78
C THR A 2 -25.83 -3.34 -13.29
N ILE A 3 -25.69 -2.04 -13.00
CA ILE A 3 -24.48 -1.28 -13.30
C ILE A 3 -23.59 -1.35 -12.05
N LEU A 4 -22.33 -1.76 -12.22
CA LEU A 4 -21.35 -1.82 -11.13
C LEU A 4 -20.35 -0.66 -11.26
N ASN A 5 -19.93 -0.12 -10.13
CA ASN A 5 -18.85 0.87 -10.05
C ASN A 5 -17.53 0.23 -9.59
N HIS A 6 -16.41 0.86 -9.96
CA HIS A 6 -15.07 0.39 -9.62
C HIS A 6 -14.12 1.58 -9.48
N THR A 7 -13.21 1.52 -8.51
CA THR A 7 -12.10 2.47 -8.35
C THR A 7 -10.79 1.80 -8.75
N LEU A 8 -9.93 2.52 -9.50
CA LEU A 8 -8.66 1.97 -10.02
C LEU A 8 -7.52 1.97 -8.99
N GLY A 9 -7.72 2.60 -7.84
CA GLY A 9 -6.76 2.69 -6.76
C GLY A 9 -7.22 3.64 -5.66
N PHE A 10 -6.59 3.57 -4.49
CA PHE A 10 -6.91 4.40 -3.34
C PHE A 10 -5.65 5.06 -2.73
N PRO A 11 -5.72 6.32 -2.26
CA PRO A 11 -4.58 6.97 -1.62
C PRO A 11 -4.05 6.19 -0.42
N ARG A 12 -2.84 5.64 -0.56
CA ARG A 12 -2.22 4.73 0.43
C ARG A 12 -1.63 5.39 1.68
N VAL A 13 -1.42 6.70 1.65
CA VAL A 13 -0.66 7.43 2.68
C VAL A 13 -1.35 7.45 4.06
N GLY A 14 -2.69 7.31 4.07
CA GLY A 14 -3.51 7.44 5.28
C GLY A 14 -3.86 8.90 5.62
N LEU A 15 -4.95 9.09 6.36
CA LEU A 15 -5.52 10.40 6.68
C LEU A 15 -4.55 11.30 7.48
N HIS A 16 -3.69 10.69 8.29
CA HIS A 16 -2.71 11.36 9.15
C HIS A 16 -1.27 11.05 8.75
N ARG A 17 -1.06 10.66 7.49
CA ARG A 17 0.24 10.27 6.91
C ARG A 17 0.92 9.13 7.66
N GLU A 18 0.14 8.17 8.13
CA GLU A 18 0.58 7.00 8.90
C GLU A 18 1.66 6.23 8.13
N LEU A 19 1.48 6.03 6.82
CA LEU A 19 2.45 5.31 5.99
C LEU A 19 3.79 6.03 5.90
N LYS A 20 3.78 7.37 5.80
CA LYS A 20 5.00 8.19 5.79
C LYS A 20 5.74 8.04 7.12
N LYS A 21 5.04 8.24 8.24
CA LYS A 21 5.62 8.18 9.58
C LYS A 21 6.23 6.81 9.88
N ALA A 22 5.54 5.73 9.50
CA ALA A 22 6.02 4.37 9.69
C ALA A 22 7.28 4.08 8.85
N GLN A 23 7.29 4.48 7.56
CA GLN A 23 8.47 4.32 6.71
C GLN A 23 9.68 5.09 7.23
N GLU A 24 9.50 6.37 7.57
CA GLU A 24 10.59 7.20 8.10
C GLU A 24 11.12 6.66 9.43
N SER A 25 10.24 6.15 10.29
CA SER A 25 10.64 5.52 11.55
C SER A 25 11.39 4.21 11.32
N TYR A 26 10.96 3.40 10.34
CA TYR A 26 11.64 2.16 9.98
C TYR A 26 13.03 2.43 9.40
N TRP A 27 13.15 3.37 8.45
CA TRP A 27 14.45 3.76 7.87
C TRP A 27 15.39 4.37 8.93
N ALA A 28 14.85 5.07 9.92
CA ALA A 28 15.63 5.60 11.04
C ALA A 28 15.94 4.54 12.14
N GLY A 29 15.55 3.28 11.96
CA GLY A 29 15.77 2.20 12.93
C GLY A 29 14.98 2.33 14.23
N LYS A 30 13.93 3.15 14.26
CA LYS A 30 13.13 3.44 15.47
C LYS A 30 12.02 2.42 15.72
N ILE A 31 11.59 1.70 14.68
CA ILE A 31 10.61 0.63 14.77
C ILE A 31 11.12 -0.62 14.04
N PRO A 32 10.75 -1.82 14.49
CA PRO A 32 11.11 -3.04 13.78
C PRO A 32 10.23 -3.22 12.53
N GLN A 33 10.63 -4.14 11.64
CA GLN A 33 9.93 -4.36 10.36
C GLN A 33 8.45 -4.76 10.57
N GLU A 34 8.18 -5.55 11.61
CA GLU A 34 6.85 -6.04 11.97
C GLU A 34 5.88 -4.89 12.23
N ALA A 35 6.36 -3.80 12.86
CA ALA A 35 5.55 -2.62 13.12
C ALA A 35 5.21 -1.85 11.82
N LEU A 36 6.15 -1.78 10.87
CA LEU A 36 5.90 -1.23 9.54
C LEU A 36 4.85 -2.07 8.79
N LEU A 37 5.01 -3.40 8.82
CA LEU A 37 4.09 -4.34 8.17
C LEU A 37 2.67 -4.26 8.76
N ALA A 38 2.57 -4.14 10.09
CA ALA A 38 1.30 -3.94 10.80
C ALA A 38 0.59 -2.65 10.35
N THR A 39 1.32 -1.53 10.29
CA THR A 39 0.76 -0.24 9.83
C THR A 39 0.19 -0.36 8.41
N GLY A 40 0.92 -1.00 7.48
CA GLY A 40 0.41 -1.20 6.11
C GLY A 40 -0.80 -2.13 6.06
N ARG A 41 -0.85 -3.17 6.90
CA ARG A 41 -2.01 -4.07 7.01
C ARG A 41 -3.26 -3.31 7.47
N GLU A 42 -3.13 -2.49 8.52
CA GLU A 42 -4.21 -1.68 9.06
C GLU A 42 -4.72 -0.64 8.06
N LEU A 43 -3.80 0.02 7.34
CA LEU A 43 -4.15 0.97 6.26
C LEU A 43 -4.98 0.30 5.17
N ARG A 44 -4.52 -0.84 4.64
CA ARG A 44 -5.26 -1.57 3.58
C ARG A 44 -6.66 -1.99 4.05
N ALA A 45 -6.76 -2.60 5.24
CA ALA A 45 -8.03 -3.03 5.81
C ALA A 45 -9.01 -1.86 5.94
N ARG A 46 -8.53 -0.73 6.48
CA ARG A 46 -9.35 0.47 6.69
C ARG A 46 -9.76 1.14 5.38
N HIS A 47 -8.90 1.18 4.37
CA HIS A 47 -9.23 1.76 3.06
C HIS A 47 -10.22 0.90 2.27
N TRP A 48 -10.12 -0.43 2.35
CA TRP A 48 -11.12 -1.32 1.75
C TRP A 48 -12.48 -1.16 2.42
N GLU A 49 -12.52 -1.10 3.75
CA GLU A 49 -13.76 -0.89 4.49
C GLU A 49 -14.39 0.46 4.17
N GLN A 50 -13.60 1.54 4.09
CA GLN A 50 -14.09 2.87 3.70
C GLN A 50 -14.72 2.88 2.30
N GLN A 51 -14.08 2.25 1.31
CA GLN A 51 -14.63 2.18 -0.05
C GLN A 51 -15.91 1.35 -0.10
N LYS A 52 -15.93 0.20 0.60
CA LYS A 52 -17.13 -0.63 0.72
C LYS A 52 -18.28 0.12 1.37
N GLN A 53 -18.02 0.84 2.46
CA GLN A 53 -19.02 1.68 3.15
C GLN A 53 -19.51 2.86 2.28
N ALA A 54 -18.68 3.35 1.38
CA ALA A 54 -19.05 4.37 0.40
C ALA A 54 -19.88 3.83 -0.78
N GLY A 55 -20.17 2.52 -0.81
CA GLY A 55 -20.97 1.90 -1.87
C GLY A 55 -20.16 1.54 -3.13
N VAL A 56 -18.84 1.36 -3.00
CA VAL A 56 -18.03 0.85 -4.12
C VAL A 56 -18.27 -0.64 -4.29
N ASP A 57 -18.72 -1.07 -5.47
CA ASP A 57 -19.04 -2.48 -5.75
C ASP A 57 -17.77 -3.33 -5.87
N LEU A 58 -16.75 -2.79 -6.55
CA LEU A 58 -15.47 -3.47 -6.77
C LEU A 58 -14.32 -2.62 -6.22
N VAL A 59 -13.69 -3.08 -5.13
CA VAL A 59 -12.54 -2.39 -4.51
C VAL A 59 -11.21 -2.83 -5.15
N PRO A 60 -10.24 -1.92 -5.31
CA PRO A 60 -8.93 -2.24 -5.85
C PRO A 60 -8.11 -3.05 -4.84
N VAL A 61 -7.38 -4.03 -5.37
CA VAL A 61 -6.41 -4.84 -4.63
C VAL A 61 -5.14 -4.90 -5.46
N GLY A 62 -3.99 -4.62 -4.84
CA GLY A 62 -2.69 -4.53 -5.50
C GLY A 62 -2.21 -3.10 -5.77
N ASP A 63 -3.05 -2.10 -5.49
CA ASP A 63 -2.74 -0.66 -5.60
C ASP A 63 -1.84 -0.13 -4.47
N PHE A 64 -1.86 -0.78 -3.30
CA PHE A 64 -0.96 -0.45 -2.20
C PHE A 64 0.50 -0.73 -2.54
N ALA A 65 1.37 0.26 -2.32
CA ALA A 65 2.81 0.11 -2.39
C ALA A 65 3.47 0.80 -1.19
N TRP A 66 4.52 0.19 -0.65
CA TRP A 66 5.29 0.82 0.43
C TRP A 66 5.91 2.13 -0.03
N TYR A 67 6.57 2.11 -1.19
CA TYR A 67 7.23 3.28 -1.76
C TYR A 67 6.60 3.69 -3.09
N ASP A 68 6.70 2.81 -4.09
CA ASP A 68 6.15 2.99 -5.43
C ASP A 68 5.70 1.65 -6.04
N HIS A 69 4.61 1.70 -6.80
CA HIS A 69 3.99 0.55 -7.45
C HIS A 69 4.77 0.05 -8.67
N VAL A 70 5.43 0.93 -9.45
CA VAL A 70 6.28 0.52 -10.58
C VAL A 70 7.55 -0.16 -10.06
N LEU A 71 8.13 0.37 -8.97
CA LEU A 71 9.20 -0.30 -8.25
C LEU A 71 8.76 -1.68 -7.73
N THR A 72 7.56 -1.78 -7.17
CA THR A 72 7.01 -3.06 -6.70
C THR A 72 6.93 -4.09 -7.83
N THR A 73 6.42 -3.68 -9.01
CA THR A 73 6.38 -4.53 -10.20
C THR A 73 7.79 -4.92 -10.68
N SER A 74 8.75 -3.99 -10.62
CA SER A 74 10.13 -4.27 -11.00
C SER A 74 10.75 -5.34 -10.09
N LEU A 75 10.55 -5.22 -8.77
CA LEU A 75 11.01 -6.24 -7.80
C LEU A 75 10.30 -7.58 -7.99
N LEU A 76 8.98 -7.58 -8.22
CA LEU A 76 8.18 -8.79 -8.45
C LEU A 76 8.68 -9.60 -9.65
N LEU A 77 9.10 -8.92 -10.71
CA LEU A 77 9.61 -9.54 -11.94
C LEU A 77 11.11 -9.89 -11.88
N GLY A 78 11.78 -9.63 -10.74
CA GLY A 78 13.23 -9.79 -10.64
C GLY A 78 14.03 -8.77 -11.46
N ASN A 79 13.40 -7.69 -11.93
CA ASN A 79 14.05 -6.60 -12.66
C ASN A 79 14.84 -5.68 -11.71
N VAL A 80 15.85 -6.24 -11.06
CA VAL A 80 16.71 -5.57 -10.08
C VAL A 80 18.09 -5.36 -10.71
N PRO A 81 18.60 -4.12 -10.82
CA PRO A 81 19.95 -3.89 -11.31
C PRO A 81 21.00 -4.61 -10.47
N ALA A 82 22.05 -5.16 -11.10
CA ALA A 82 23.09 -5.96 -10.43
C ALA A 82 23.72 -5.29 -9.19
N ARG A 83 23.88 -3.96 -9.21
CA ARG A 83 24.40 -3.18 -8.07
C ARG A 83 23.53 -3.22 -6.79
N HIS A 84 22.31 -3.74 -6.86
CA HIS A 84 21.36 -3.86 -5.74
C HIS A 84 20.99 -5.31 -5.40
N GLN A 85 21.72 -6.29 -5.95
CA GLN A 85 21.47 -7.73 -5.73
C GLN A 85 22.34 -8.36 -4.63
N ASN A 86 23.21 -7.57 -4.00
CA ASN A 86 24.14 -8.02 -2.97
C ASN A 86 23.60 -7.78 -1.56
#